data_AF-A0AAQ4DIS9-F1
#
_entry.id   AF-A0AAQ4DIS9-F1
#
_cell.length_a   1.000
_cell.length_b   1.000
_cell.length_c   1.000
_cell.angle_alpha   90.00
_cell.angle_beta   90.00
_cell.angle_gamma   90.00
#
_symmetry.space_group_name_H-M   'P 1'
#
loop_
_entity.id
_entity.type
_entity.pdbx_description
1 polymer ?
#
loop_
_entity_poly.entity_id
_entity_poly.type
_entity_poly.pdbx_seq_one_letter_code
_entity_poly.pdbx_strand_id
1 'polypeptide(L)'
;MLHASLKKEEDFLQTFMDADYDWESDGLENEKNAEGKKMSLDQITGHGMSFFIAGVESVSATLVFTAYCLALHPEIQSRAIAEIDKATSEGELTFDALNEMPYLEACIKEAMRLRSTTHL
;
A
#
# COMPACT_ATOMS: atom_id res chain seq x y z
N MET A 1 -20.60 -18.05 -36.52
CA MET A 1 -19.92 -16.73 -36.53
C MET A 1 -20.48 -15.86 -35.42
N LEU A 2 -20.03 -16.03 -34.19
CA LEU A 2 -20.31 -15.09 -33.09
C LEU A 2 -19.02 -14.98 -32.27
N HIS A 3 -18.10 -14.14 -32.73
CA HIS A 3 -17.00 -13.67 -31.90
C HIS A 3 -17.61 -12.66 -30.90
N ALA A 4 -17.86 -13.13 -29.69
CA ALA A 4 -18.13 -12.26 -28.56
C ALA A 4 -16.88 -11.39 -28.36
N SER A 5 -17.04 -10.09 -28.62
CA SER A 5 -16.04 -9.08 -28.30
C SER A 5 -15.96 -8.96 -26.78
N LEU A 6 -15.02 -9.68 -26.18
CA LEU A 6 -14.61 -9.45 -24.80
C LEU A 6 -13.89 -8.10 -24.77
N LYS A 7 -14.60 -7.07 -24.35
CA LYS A 7 -14.01 -5.76 -24.04
C LYS A 7 -13.01 -6.00 -22.90
N LYS A 8 -11.71 -5.92 -23.20
CA LYS A 8 -10.64 -6.01 -22.19
C LYS A 8 -10.95 -4.96 -21.13
N GLU A 9 -11.25 -5.38 -19.90
CA GLU A 9 -11.32 -4.46 -18.78
C GLU A 9 -9.90 -3.92 -18.58
N GLU A 10 -9.71 -2.62 -18.81
CA GLU A 10 -8.45 -1.98 -18.53
C GLU A 10 -8.26 -1.97 -17.01
N ASP A 11 -7.23 -2.68 -16.54
CA ASP A 11 -6.82 -2.64 -15.14
C ASP A 11 -6.31 -1.24 -14.80
N PHE A 12 -6.49 -0.84 -13.55
CA PHE A 12 -6.06 0.44 -13.01
C PHE A 12 -4.56 0.68 -13.26
N LEU A 13 -3.74 -0.37 -13.14
CA LEU A 13 -2.30 -0.32 -13.42
C LEU A 13 -2.02 -0.04 -14.89
N GLN A 14 -2.77 -0.66 -15.81
CA GLN A 14 -2.66 -0.37 -17.24
C GLN A 14 -3.03 1.09 -17.51
N THR A 15 -4.08 1.58 -16.84
CA THR A 15 -4.53 2.97 -16.96
C THR A 15 -3.45 3.96 -16.46
N PHE A 16 -2.71 3.61 -15.41
CA PHE A 16 -1.62 4.43 -14.87
C PHE A 16 -0.35 4.37 -15.74
N MET A 17 -0.07 3.22 -16.37
CA MET A 17 1.04 3.05 -17.31
C MET A 17 0.78 3.70 -18.67
N ASP A 18 -0.49 3.73 -19.10
CA ASP A 18 -0.94 4.40 -20.33
C ASP A 18 -1.12 5.91 -20.13
N ALA A 19 -0.95 6.41 -18.89
CA ALA A 19 -0.90 7.83 -18.57
C ALA A 19 0.41 8.43 -19.10
N ASP A 20 0.43 8.70 -20.38
CA ASP A 20 1.51 9.40 -21.07
C ASP A 20 1.42 10.89 -20.70
N TYR A 21 2.01 11.26 -19.56
CA TYR A 21 2.05 12.64 -19.07
C TYR A 21 3.07 13.44 -19.87
N ASP A 22 2.57 14.33 -20.73
CA ASP A 22 3.41 15.19 -21.56
C ASP A 22 3.92 16.38 -20.75
N TRP A 23 5.10 16.23 -20.15
CA TRP A 23 5.75 17.22 -19.29
C TRP A 23 6.12 18.53 -20.01
N GLU A 24 6.07 18.55 -21.35
CA GLU A 24 6.41 19.71 -22.20
C GLU A 24 5.21 20.61 -22.56
N SER A 25 3.98 20.21 -22.20
CA SER A 25 2.74 20.85 -22.67
C SER A 25 2.09 21.82 -21.65
N ASP A 26 2.71 22.12 -20.51
CA ASP A 26 2.15 23.01 -19.47
C ASP A 26 2.13 24.51 -19.85
N GLY A 27 2.05 24.83 -21.14
CA GLY A 27 2.09 26.20 -21.63
C GLY A 27 1.26 26.53 -22.87
N LEU A 28 0.64 25.57 -23.56
CA LEU A 28 -0.12 25.87 -24.78
C LEU A 28 -1.38 25.01 -24.88
N GLU A 29 -2.52 25.61 -24.50
CA GLU A 29 -3.85 25.10 -24.84
C GLU A 29 -3.96 24.91 -26.35
N ASN A 30 -4.01 23.66 -26.81
CA ASN A 30 -4.53 23.33 -28.13
C ASN A 30 -5.28 22.00 -28.07
N GLU A 31 -6.60 22.13 -27.93
CA GLU A 31 -7.57 21.09 -28.27
C GLU A 31 -7.44 20.69 -29.74
N LYS A 32 -6.66 19.65 -30.08
CA LYS A 32 -6.87 18.87 -31.32
C LYS A 32 -6.44 17.40 -31.17
N ASN A 33 -7.45 16.56 -30.96
CA ASN A 33 -7.63 15.18 -31.46
C ASN A 33 -6.38 14.30 -31.73
N ALA A 34 -6.23 13.22 -30.95
CA ALA A 34 -6.05 11.86 -31.49
C ALA A 34 -6.09 10.81 -30.35
N GLU A 35 -6.94 9.80 -30.56
CA GLU A 35 -6.94 8.45 -29.98
C GLU A 35 -5.78 8.07 -29.06
N GLY A 36 -5.96 8.31 -27.76
CA GLY A 36 -5.07 7.87 -26.69
C GLY A 36 -5.58 8.49 -25.39
N LYS A 37 -6.07 7.67 -24.47
CA LYS A 37 -6.76 8.10 -23.25
C LYS A 37 -5.75 8.69 -22.26
N LYS A 38 -5.24 9.89 -22.52
CA LYS A 38 -4.29 10.60 -21.64
C LYS A 38 -5.05 11.17 -20.43
N MET A 39 -4.59 10.85 -19.22
CA MET A 39 -5.14 11.36 -17.97
C MET A 39 -4.64 12.78 -17.68
N SER A 40 -5.51 13.65 -17.17
CA SER A 40 -5.10 14.97 -16.69
C SER A 40 -4.32 14.89 -15.36
N LEU A 41 -3.54 15.93 -15.03
CA LEU A 41 -2.81 16.01 -13.75
C LEU A 41 -3.74 15.84 -12.54
N ASP A 42 -4.96 16.40 -12.61
CA ASP A 42 -5.97 16.27 -11.57
C ASP A 42 -6.46 14.82 -11.42
N GLN A 43 -6.61 14.09 -12.53
CA GLN A 43 -7.00 12.67 -12.51
C GLN A 43 -5.89 11.80 -11.91
N ILE A 44 -4.64 12.03 -12.30
CA ILE A 44 -3.48 11.32 -11.75
C ILE A 44 -3.36 11.59 -10.24
N THR A 45 -3.51 12.86 -9.83
CA THR A 45 -3.46 13.26 -8.43
C THR A 45 -4.61 12.68 -7.61
N GLY A 46 -5.84 12.72 -8.14
CA GLY A 46 -7.01 12.12 -7.50
C GLY A 46 -6.89 10.60 -7.32
N HIS A 47 -6.34 9.91 -8.32
CA HIS A 47 -6.04 8.49 -8.25
C HIS A 47 -4.94 8.17 -7.22
N GLY A 48 -3.84 8.94 -7.21
CA GLY A 48 -2.78 8.79 -6.22
C GLY A 48 -3.28 9.01 -4.79
N MET A 49 -4.12 10.02 -4.57
CA MET A 49 -4.72 10.30 -3.26
C MET A 49 -5.66 9.18 -2.81
N SER A 50 -6.43 8.61 -3.74
CA SER A 50 -7.33 7.48 -3.45
C SER A 50 -6.54 6.26 -2.96
N PHE A 51 -5.41 5.93 -3.58
CA PHE A 51 -4.53 4.85 -3.12
C PHE A 51 -3.92 5.12 -1.75
N PHE A 52 -3.47 6.35 -1.53
CA PHE A 52 -2.90 6.73 -0.25
C PHE A 52 -3.92 6.55 0.87
N ILE A 53 -5.15 7.04 0.70
CA ILE A 53 -6.21 6.90 1.71
C ILE A 53 -6.53 5.42 1.96
N ALA A 54 -6.74 4.63 0.90
CA ALA A 54 -7.07 3.21 1.02
C ALA A 54 -5.98 2.39 1.74
N GLY A 55 -4.70 2.70 1.48
CA GLY A 55 -3.57 2.03 2.13
C GLY A 55 -3.35 2.49 3.57
N VAL A 56 -3.47 3.79 3.84
CA VAL A 56 -3.14 4.37 5.15
C VAL A 56 -4.13 3.95 6.22
N GLU A 57 -5.44 3.95 5.93
CA GLU A 57 -6.45 3.59 6.93
C GLU A 57 -6.28 2.15 7.40
N SER A 58 -6.10 1.20 6.48
CA SER A 58 -5.94 -0.22 6.79
C SER A 58 -4.64 -0.54 7.56
N VAL A 59 -3.52 0.10 7.16
CA VAL A 59 -2.22 -0.08 7.84
C VAL A 59 -2.22 0.56 9.22
N SER A 60 -2.67 1.82 9.33
CA SER A 60 -2.71 2.54 10.61
C SER A 60 -3.60 1.83 11.62
N ALA A 61 -4.77 1.36 11.18
CA ALA A 61 -5.63 0.51 11.95
C ALA A 61 -4.85 -0.70 12.49
N THR A 62 -4.24 -1.50 11.61
CA THR A 62 -3.51 -2.71 12.01
C THR A 62 -2.42 -2.41 13.04
N LEU A 63 -1.61 -1.37 12.82
CA LEU A 63 -0.55 -0.96 13.74
C LEU A 63 -1.07 -0.58 15.12
N VAL A 64 -2.14 0.22 15.20
CA VAL A 64 -2.75 0.62 16.47
C VAL A 64 -3.22 -0.59 17.26
N PHE A 65 -3.85 -1.56 16.59
CA PHE A 65 -4.36 -2.75 17.25
C PHE A 65 -3.23 -3.69 17.69
N THR A 66 -2.20 -3.88 16.86
CA THR A 66 -0.99 -4.62 17.25
C THR A 66 -0.34 -3.99 18.48
N ALA A 67 -0.16 -2.67 18.48
CA ALA A 67 0.41 -1.95 19.62
C ALA A 67 -0.44 -2.10 20.89
N TYR A 68 -1.77 -2.05 20.76
CA TYR A 68 -2.69 -2.31 21.86
C TYR A 68 -2.53 -3.73 22.43
N CYS A 69 -2.50 -4.75 21.56
CA CYS A 69 -2.28 -6.14 21.98
C CYS A 69 -0.94 -6.32 22.71
N LEU A 70 0.13 -5.70 22.22
CA LEU A 70 1.45 -5.76 22.85
C LEU A 70 1.47 -5.04 24.22
N ALA A 71 0.81 -3.88 24.33
CA ALA A 71 0.72 -3.15 25.60
C ALA A 71 -0.03 -3.94 26.69
N LEU A 72 -0.98 -4.80 26.31
CA LEU A 72 -1.68 -5.70 27.23
C LEU A 72 -0.87 -6.94 27.62
N HIS A 73 0.18 -7.29 26.88
CA HIS A 73 1.01 -8.48 27.09
C HIS A 73 2.51 -8.10 27.16
N PRO A 74 2.97 -7.51 28.28
CA PRO A 74 4.34 -6.99 28.41
C PRO A 74 5.44 -8.02 28.15
N GLU A 75 5.18 -9.30 28.44
CA GLU A 75 6.09 -10.40 28.18
C GLU A 75 6.28 -10.67 26.68
N ILE A 76 5.20 -10.58 25.90
CA ILE A 76 5.22 -10.70 24.44
C ILE A 76 5.92 -9.48 23.83
N GLN A 77 5.59 -8.29 24.33
CA GLN A 77 6.22 -7.04 23.92
C GLN A 77 7.73 -7.08 24.16
N SER A 78 8.18 -7.49 25.34
CA SER A 78 9.61 -7.57 25.67
C SER A 78 10.35 -8.52 24.74
N ARG A 79 9.72 -9.65 24.37
CA ARG A 79 10.30 -10.60 23.41
C ARG A 79 10.38 -10.05 22.00
N ALA A 80 9.35 -9.32 21.54
CA ALA A 80 9.37 -8.66 20.24
C ALA A 80 10.44 -7.56 20.17
N ILE A 81 10.59 -6.75 21.22
CA ILE A 81 11.64 -5.73 21.32
C ILE A 81 13.04 -6.38 21.28
N ALA A 82 13.25 -7.48 22.03
CA ALA A 82 14.52 -8.18 22.00
C ALA A 82 14.87 -8.75 20.61
N GLU A 83 13.86 -9.17 19.83
CA GLU A 83 14.07 -9.59 18.44
C GLU A 83 14.47 -8.41 17.54
N ILE A 84 13.79 -7.26 17.70
CA ILE A 84 14.12 -6.02 16.98
C ILE A 84 15.56 -5.59 17.30
N ASP A 85 15.91 -5.50 18.59
CA ASP A 85 17.24 -5.07 19.04
C ASP A 85 18.35 -5.98 18.49
N LYS A 86 18.07 -7.29 18.36
CA LYS A 86 19.01 -8.25 17.78
C LYS A 86 19.19 -8.02 16.28
N ALA A 87 18.09 -7.86 15.55
CA ALA A 87 18.10 -7.65 14.11
C ALA A 87 18.67 -6.27 13.70
N THR A 88 18.54 -5.26 14.58
CA THR A 88 19.08 -3.90 14.36
C THR A 88 20.35 -3.63 15.16
N SER A 89 21.10 -4.67 15.54
CA SER A 89 22.28 -4.53 16.42
C SER A 89 23.40 -3.67 15.84
N GLU A 90 23.47 -3.53 14.50
CA GLU A 90 24.40 -2.63 13.79
C GLU A 90 23.85 -1.19 13.64
N GLY A 91 22.67 -0.90 14.20
CA GLY A 91 22.04 0.42 14.19
C GLY A 91 21.28 0.77 12.91
N GLU A 92 21.29 -0.11 11.91
CA GLU A 92 20.61 0.11 10.63
C GLU A 92 19.39 -0.79 10.47
N LEU A 93 18.26 -0.19 10.10
CA LEU A 93 17.07 -0.94 9.67
C LEU A 93 17.20 -1.24 8.17
N THR A 94 17.69 -2.42 7.84
CA THR A 94 17.81 -2.91 6.45
C THR A 94 16.67 -3.86 6.08
N PHE A 95 16.49 -4.14 4.79
CA PHE A 95 15.53 -5.16 4.35
C PHE A 95 15.87 -6.56 4.89
N ASP A 96 17.16 -6.85 5.03
CA ASP A 96 17.62 -8.11 5.62
C ASP A 96 17.27 -8.17 7.11
N ALA A 97 17.45 -7.07 7.85
CA ALA A 97 17.05 -6.98 9.25
C ALA A 97 15.53 -7.18 9.44
N LEU A 98 14.69 -6.69 8.52
CA LEU A 98 13.24 -6.94 8.57
C LEU A 98 12.91 -8.43 8.42
N ASN A 99 13.63 -9.15 7.55
CA ASN A 99 13.47 -10.61 7.41
C ASN A 99 13.93 -11.39 8.65
N GLU A 100 14.77 -10.79 9.50
CA GLU A 100 15.22 -11.36 10.77
C GLU A 100 14.25 -11.11 11.95
N MET A 101 13.04 -10.60 11.70
CA MET A 101 12.01 -10.34 12.74
C MET A 101 10.75 -11.23 12.60
N PRO A 102 10.86 -12.58 12.57
CA PRO A 102 9.71 -13.46 12.38
C PRO A 102 8.73 -13.46 13.55
N TYR A 103 9.18 -13.18 14.78
CA TYR A 103 8.30 -13.10 15.94
C TYR A 103 7.45 -11.83 15.92
N LEU A 104 8.03 -10.69 15.54
CA LEU A 104 7.28 -9.46 15.31
C LEU A 104 6.22 -9.66 14.21
N GLU A 105 6.60 -10.31 13.10
CA GLU A 105 5.65 -10.66 12.03
C GLU A 105 4.51 -11.55 12.55
N ALA A 106 4.83 -12.55 13.39
CA ALA A 106 3.83 -13.40 14.03
C ALA A 106 2.89 -12.60 14.95
N CYS A 107 3.39 -11.62 15.69
CA CYS A 107 2.57 -10.73 16.53
C CYS A 107 1.59 -9.90 15.69
N ILE A 108 2.04 -9.35 14.56
CA ILE A 108 1.18 -8.60 13.63
C ILE A 108 0.11 -9.52 13.05
N LYS A 109 0.49 -10.72 12.59
CA LYS A 109 -0.45 -11.73 12.07
C LYS A 109 -1.49 -12.13 13.11
N GLU A 110 -1.07 -12.29 14.36
CA GLU A 110 -1.99 -12.63 15.45
C GLU A 110 -2.94 -11.48 15.79
N ALA A 111 -2.45 -10.24 15.79
CA ALA A 111 -3.29 -9.06 15.93
C ALA A 111 -4.31 -8.96 14.78
N MET A 112 -3.90 -9.24 13.54
CA MET A 112 -4.82 -9.32 12.40
C MET A 112 -5.82 -10.47 12.56
N ARG A 113 -5.40 -11.64 13.05
CA ARG A 113 -6.31 -12.78 13.33
C ARG A 113 -7.37 -12.40 14.37
N LEU A 114 -6.97 -11.71 15.42
CA LEU A 114 -7.88 -11.24 16.49
C LEU A 114 -8.82 -10.13 16.01
N ARG A 115 -8.39 -9.28 15.08
CA ARG A 115 -9.20 -8.18 14.54
C ARG A 115 -10.09 -8.57 13.37
N SER A 116 -9.73 -9.58 12.59
CA SER A 116 -10.36 -9.91 11.30
C SER A 116 -11.70 -10.68 11.42
N THR A 117 -12.48 -10.54 12.50
CA THR A 117 -13.71 -11.34 12.64
C THR A 117 -14.91 -10.66 13.29
N THR A 118 -14.89 -9.34 13.50
CA THR A 118 -16.06 -8.64 14.05
C THR A 118 -16.33 -7.33 13.34
N HIS A 119 -17.45 -7.34 12.63
CA HIS A 119 -18.12 -6.25 11.92
C HIS A 119 -17.99 -4.88 12.58
N LEU A 120 -17.69 -3.87 11.76
CA LEU A 120 -18.36 -2.57 11.82
C LEU A 120 -19.34 -2.49 10.65
#